data_AF-A0A087TJ90-F1
#
_entry.id   AF-A0A087TJ90-F1
#
_cell.length_a   1.000
_cell.length_b   1.000
_cell.length_c   1.000
_cell.angle_alpha   90.00
_cell.angle_beta   90.00
_cell.angle_gamma   90.00
#
_symmetry.space_group_name_H-M   'P 1'
#
loop_
_entity.id
_entity.type
_entity.pdbx_description
1 polymer ?
#
loop_
_entity_poly.entity_id
_entity_poly.type
_entity_poly.pdbx_seq_one_letter_code
_entity_poly.pdbx_strand_id
1 'polypeptide(L)'
;MRVLMGFQILSMWDKLGDHKIFFIPAMVGPFLEVTLVPEVDLRKATLPIFFDMMDCEQKVRGNFKQVESELIDKLDILVSDNKG
;
A
#
# COMPACT_ATOMS: atom_id res chain seq x y z
N MET A 1 -12.86 8.87 13.30
CA MET A 1 -12.70 7.42 13.46
C MET A 1 -11.90 6.78 12.31
N ARG A 2 -12.33 6.92 11.05
CA ARG A 2 -11.61 6.33 9.88
C ARG A 2 -10.15 6.80 9.74
N VAL A 3 -9.88 8.07 10.01
CA VAL A 3 -8.51 8.64 9.96
C VAL A 3 -7.59 8.00 11.02
N LEU A 4 -8.07 7.85 12.25
CA LEU A 4 -7.30 7.21 13.33
C LEU A 4 -6.97 5.75 12.99
N MET A 5 -7.94 5.02 12.44
CA MET A 5 -7.72 3.65 11.96
C MET A 5 -6.70 3.60 10.82
N GLY A 6 -6.75 4.55 9.89
CA GLY A 6 -5.75 4.68 8.83
C GLY A 6 -4.34 4.76 9.39
N PHE A 7 -4.07 5.69 10.31
CA PHE A 7 -2.76 5.81 10.95
C PHE A 7 -2.36 4.58 11.77
N GLN A 8 -3.32 3.87 12.40
CA GLN A 8 -3.04 2.61 13.07
C GLN A 8 -2.59 1.52 12.10
N ILE A 9 -3.23 1.41 10.93
CA ILE A 9 -2.83 0.46 9.88
C ILE A 9 -1.41 0.79 9.37
N LEU A 10 -1.10 2.07 9.12
CA LEU A 10 0.27 2.49 8.76
C LEU A 10 1.29 2.07 9.84
N SER A 11 0.97 2.29 11.12
CA SER A 11 1.84 1.87 12.23
C SER A 11 2.01 0.36 12.33
N MET A 12 0.97 -0.42 12.00
CA MET A 12 1.06 -1.89 12.00
C MET A 12 1.95 -2.38 10.85
N TRP A 13 1.88 -1.74 9.67
CA TRP A 13 2.77 -2.05 8.56
C TRP A 13 4.24 -1.94 8.94
N ASP A 14 4.64 -0.86 9.61
CA ASP A 14 6.02 -0.67 10.06
C ASP A 14 6.49 -1.76 11.02
N LYS A 15 5.58 -2.29 11.85
CA LYS A 15 5.89 -3.34 12.84
C LYS A 15 6.07 -4.72 12.23
N LEU A 16 5.73 -4.93 10.96
CA LEU A 16 5.90 -6.23 10.30
C LEU A 16 7.37 -6.58 10.04
N GLY A 17 8.27 -5.59 9.95
CA GLY A 17 9.69 -5.81 9.68
C GLY A 17 9.92 -6.68 8.43
N ASP A 18 10.74 -7.71 8.55
CA ASP A 18 11.07 -8.62 7.44
C ASP A 18 9.87 -9.46 6.96
N HIS A 19 8.78 -9.52 7.74
CA HIS A 19 7.57 -10.23 7.35
C HIS A 19 6.72 -9.46 6.34
N LYS A 20 7.00 -8.18 6.07
CA LYS A 20 6.28 -7.35 5.07
C LYS A 20 6.11 -8.09 3.74
N ILE A 21 7.15 -8.79 3.27
CA ILE A 21 7.16 -9.50 1.99
C ILE A 21 6.00 -10.50 1.82
N PHE A 22 5.53 -11.11 2.91
CA PHE A 22 4.42 -12.07 2.86
C PHE A 22 3.06 -11.38 2.75
N PHE A 23 2.96 -10.11 3.15
CA PHE A 23 1.73 -9.33 3.14
C PHE A 23 1.59 -8.44 1.91
N ILE A 24 2.70 -8.05 1.27
CA ILE A 24 2.73 -7.16 0.11
C ILE A 24 1.62 -7.46 -0.92
N PRO A 25 1.47 -8.70 -1.45
CA PRO A 25 0.51 -8.94 -2.53
C PRO A 25 -0.93 -8.63 -2.13
N ALA A 26 -1.29 -8.88 -0.87
CA ALA A 26 -2.62 -8.64 -0.35
C ALA A 26 -2.83 -7.19 0.12
N MET A 27 -1.75 -6.45 0.43
CA MET A 27 -1.83 -5.13 1.06
C MET A 27 -1.82 -3.95 0.07
N VAL A 28 -1.37 -4.16 -1.18
CA VAL A 28 -1.37 -3.10 -2.20
C VAL A 28 -2.76 -2.47 -2.39
N GLY A 29 -3.80 -3.29 -2.58
CA GLY A 29 -5.18 -2.82 -2.74
C GLY A 29 -5.71 -2.03 -1.53
N PRO A 30 -5.67 -2.58 -0.31
CA PRO A 30 -6.06 -1.87 0.90
C PRO A 30 -5.37 -0.51 1.09
N PHE A 31 -4.06 -0.41 0.83
CA PHE A 31 -3.38 0.88 0.93
C PHE A 31 -3.79 1.86 -0.18
N LEU A 32 -4.10 1.39 -1.38
CA LEU A 32 -4.67 2.25 -2.42
C LEU A 32 -6.03 2.81 -1.98
N GLU A 33 -6.89 2.00 -1.36
CA GLU A 33 -8.17 2.48 -0.82
C GLU A 33 -7.98 3.54 0.26
N VAL A 34 -6.94 3.41 1.11
CA VAL A 34 -6.61 4.44 2.10
C VAL A 34 -6.26 5.78 1.42
N THR A 35 -5.62 5.77 0.24
CA THR A 35 -5.35 7.03 -0.50
C THR A 35 -6.61 7.72 -1.02
N LEU A 36 -7.71 6.99 -1.21
CA LEU A 36 -9.00 7.53 -1.65
C LEU A 36 -9.78 8.22 -0.53
N VAL A 37 -9.38 8.03 0.73
CA VAL A 37 -9.93 8.82 1.84
C VAL A 37 -9.62 10.30 1.58
N PRO A 38 -10.62 11.22 1.69
CA PRO A 38 -10.43 12.65 1.46
C PRO A 38 -9.73 13.32 2.65
N GLU A 39 -8.61 12.76 3.09
CA GLU A 39 -7.79 13.21 4.21
C GLU A 39 -6.34 13.36 3.72
N VAL A 40 -5.88 14.61 3.58
CA VAL A 40 -4.60 14.92 2.91
C VAL A 40 -3.42 14.33 3.66
N ASP A 41 -3.40 14.43 4.99
CA ASP A 41 -2.28 13.96 5.80
C ASP A 41 -2.19 12.43 5.81
N LEU A 42 -3.35 11.75 5.84
CA LEU A 42 -3.39 10.30 5.72
C LEU A 42 -2.91 9.83 4.34
N ARG A 43 -3.34 10.50 3.27
CA ARG A 43 -2.88 10.20 1.90
C ARG A 43 -1.37 10.37 1.79
N LYS A 44 -0.83 11.50 2.27
CA LYS A 44 0.62 11.77 2.26
C LYS A 44 1.40 10.75 3.07
N ALA A 45 0.87 10.30 4.21
CA ALA A 45 1.50 9.28 5.04
C ALA A 45 1.44 7.87 4.41
N THR A 46 0.48 7.61 3.52
CA THR A 46 0.30 6.31 2.86
C THR A 46 1.21 6.14 1.64
N LEU A 47 1.49 7.20 0.88
CA LEU A 47 2.31 7.12 -0.34
C LEU A 47 3.69 6.48 -0.13
N PRO A 48 4.45 6.78 0.95
CA PRO A 48 5.74 6.14 1.21
C PRO A 48 5.67 4.62 1.39
N ILE A 49 4.51 4.07 1.77
CA ILE A 49 4.37 2.62 1.97
C ILE A 49 4.58 1.87 0.66
N PHE A 50 4.10 2.38 -0.47
CA PHE A 50 4.32 1.70 -1.76
C PHE A 50 5.81 1.66 -2.13
N PHE A 51 6.58 2.70 -1.77
CA PHE A 51 8.02 2.69 -1.95
C PHE A 51 8.69 1.65 -1.04
N ASP A 52 8.28 1.58 0.23
CA ASP A 52 8.75 0.57 1.17
C ASP A 52 8.41 -0.86 0.71
N MET A 53 7.26 -1.09 0.08
CA MET A 53 6.92 -2.37 -0.55
C MET A 53 7.89 -2.72 -1.68
N MET A 54 8.15 -1.78 -2.60
CA MET A 54 9.08 -1.99 -3.71
C MET A 54 10.51 -2.26 -3.21
N ASP A 55 10.98 -1.51 -2.22
CA ASP A 55 12.31 -1.69 -1.62
C ASP A 55 12.42 -3.03 -0.86
N CYS A 56 11.37 -3.41 -0.12
CA CYS A 56 11.29 -4.70 0.55
C CYS A 56 11.35 -5.86 -0.46
N GLU A 57 10.57 -5.82 -1.53
CA GLU A 57 10.61 -6.86 -2.56
C GLU A 57 11.97 -6.88 -3.29
N GLN A 58 12.51 -5.70 -3.64
CA GLN A 58 13.82 -5.56 -4.28
C GLN A 58 14.93 -6.19 -3.43
N LYS A 59 14.94 -5.98 -2.12
CA LYS A 59 15.93 -6.56 -1.20
C LYS A 59 15.83 -8.07 -1.09
N VAL A 60 14.62 -8.63 -1.12
CA VAL A 60 14.40 -10.07 -0.95
C VAL A 60 14.55 -10.85 -2.26
N ARG A 61 14.10 -10.27 -3.39
CA ARG A 61 13.95 -10.98 -4.68
C ARG A 61 14.76 -10.38 -5.82
N GLY A 62 15.44 -9.25 -5.61
CA GLY A 62 16.23 -8.55 -6.63
C GLY A 62 15.41 -7.80 -7.69
N ASN A 63 14.09 -7.73 -7.53
CA ASN A 63 13.16 -6.99 -8.38
C ASN A 63 11.89 -6.63 -7.57
N PHE A 64 11.04 -5.74 -8.09
CA PHE A 64 9.76 -5.35 -7.48
C PHE A 64 8.54 -5.66 -8.37
N LYS A 65 8.65 -6.65 -9.27
CA LYS A 65 7.64 -6.91 -10.30
C LYS A 65 6.29 -7.34 -9.74
N GLN A 66 6.25 -7.98 -8.57
CA GLN A 66 4.97 -8.35 -7.97
C GLN A 66 4.26 -7.11 -7.44
N VAL A 67 4.98 -6.22 -6.76
CA VAL A 67 4.43 -4.93 -6.31
C VAL A 67 3.93 -4.11 -7.49
N GLU A 68 4.71 -4.03 -8.57
CA GLU A 68 4.34 -3.32 -9.80
C GLU A 68 3.06 -3.88 -10.43
N SER A 69 2.98 -5.21 -10.61
CA SER A 69 1.81 -5.87 -11.19
C SER A 69 0.55 -5.62 -10.35
N GLU A 70 0.63 -5.81 -9.03
CA GLU A 70 -0.51 -5.57 -8.15
C GLU A 70 -0.92 -4.10 -8.14
N LEU A 71 0.03 -3.16 -8.20
CA LEU A 71 -0.30 -1.74 -8.28
C LEU A 71 -1.10 -1.41 -9.54
N ILE A 72 -0.66 -1.91 -10.70
CA ILE A 72 -1.36 -1.71 -11.98
C ILE A 72 -2.76 -2.34 -11.91
N ASP A 73 -2.84 -3.61 -11.52
CA ASP A 73 -4.10 -4.36 -11.47
C ASP A 73 -5.12 -3.70 -10.54
N LYS A 74 -4.70 -3.23 -9.35
CA LYS A 74 -5.60 -2.58 -8.40
C LYS A 74 -5.98 -1.16 -8.82
N LEU A 75 -5.06 -0.40 -9.42
CA LEU A 75 -5.40 0.92 -9.97
C LEU A 75 -6.43 0.80 -11.09
N ASP A 76 -6.28 -0.17 -11.99
CA ASP A 76 -7.23 -0.41 -13.08
C ASP A 76 -8.63 -0.75 -12.55
N ILE A 77 -8.71 -1.56 -11.47
CA ILE A 77 -9.98 -1.87 -10.80
C ILE A 77 -10.60 -0.60 -10.19
N LEU A 78 -9.82 0.22 -9.48
CA LEU A 78 -10.33 1.43 -8.85
C LEU A 78 -10.84 2.47 -9.85
N VAL A 79 -10.16 2.59 -10.99
CA VAL A 79 -10.59 3.44 -12.11
C VAL A 79 -11.86 2.88 -12.74
N SER A 80 -11.93 1.58 -12.98
CA SER A 80 -13.11 0.90 -13.55
C SER A 80 -14.34 1.04 -12.65
N ASP A 81 -14.15 1.02 -11.34
CA ASP A 81 -15.20 1.17 -10.33
C ASP A 81 -15.65 2.63 -10.10
N ASN A 82 -15.08 3.63 -10.81
CA ASN A 82 -15.29 5.07 -10.56
C ASN A 82 -15.03 5.49 -9.10
N LYS A 83 -14.04 4.87 -8.44
CA LYS A 83 -13.67 5.18 -7.05
C LYS A 83 -12.61 6.29 -6.94
N GLY A 84 -12.12 6.81 -8.07
CA GLY A 84 -11.07 7.83 -8.18
C GLY A 84 -11.56 9.16 -8.74
#